data_AF-A0A942SG57-F1
#
_entry.id   AF-A0A942SG57-F1
#
_cell.length_a   1.000
_cell.length_b   1.000
_cell.length_c   1.000
_cell.angle_alpha   90.00
_cell.angle_beta   90.00
_cell.angle_gamma   90.00
#
_symmetry.space_group_name_H-M   'P 1'
#
loop_
_entity.id
_entity.type
_entity.pdbx_description
1 polymer ?
#
loop_
_entity_poly.entity_id
_entity_poly.type
_entity_poly.pdbx_seq_one_letter_code
_entity_poly.pdbx_strand_id
1 'polypeptide(L)' 'MQQDQQQNYLRRILEEEFPDVYWRYQELSLLDAELVNIQLHCRQVFDELSFDEDNRFFAYAITGAIAEYLALQEG' A
#
# COMPACT_ATOMS: atom_id res chain seq x y z
N MET A 1 -12.34 -8.19 8.94
CA MET A 1 -13.19 -6.99 8.90
C MET A 1 -12.35 -5.73 8.66
N GLN A 2 -11.49 -5.26 9.58
CA GLN A 2 -10.69 -4.04 9.35
C GLN A 2 -9.44 -4.28 8.48
N GLN A 3 -8.79 -5.45 8.62
CA GLN A 3 -7.64 -5.83 7.80
C GLN A 3 -7.97 -5.97 6.30
N ASP A 4 -9.18 -6.42 5.98
CA ASP A 4 -9.64 -6.55 4.58
C ASP A 4 -9.84 -5.18 3.91
N GLN A 5 -10.32 -4.19 4.66
CA GLN A 5 -10.50 -2.81 4.16
C GLN A 5 -9.16 -2.13 3.88
N GLN A 6 -8.17 -2.33 4.77
CA GLN A 6 -6.82 -1.80 4.58
C GLN A 6 -6.13 -2.43 3.37
N GLN A 7 -6.21 -3.75 3.19
CA GLN A 7 -5.63 -4.41 2.01
C GLN A 7 -6.30 -3.94 0.71
N ASN A 8 -7.62 -3.82 0.68
CA ASN A 8 -8.33 -3.30 -0.49
C ASN A 8 -7.97 -1.84 -0.78
N TYR A 9 -7.74 -1.04 0.26
CA TYR A 9 -7.26 0.33 0.11
C TYR A 9 -5.84 0.38 -0.48
N LEU A 10 -4.90 -0.38 0.09
CA LEU A 10 -3.53 -0.48 -0.42
C LEU A 10 -3.48 -0.99 -1.86
N ARG A 11 -4.34 -1.96 -2.21
CA ARG A 11 -4.47 -2.45 -3.58
C ARG A 11 -4.87 -1.33 -4.54
N ARG A 12 -5.87 -0.51 -4.19
CA ARG A 12 -6.32 0.63 -4.99
C ARG A 12 -5.21 1.67 -5.14
N ILE A 13 -4.55 2.07 -4.05
CA ILE A 13 -3.44 3.02 -4.12
C ILE A 13 -2.30 2.47 -4.99
N LEU A 14 -1.97 1.18 -4.88
CA LEU A 14 -0.92 0.58 -5.70
C LEU A 14 -1.31 0.57 -7.20
N GLU A 15 -2.57 0.26 -7.52
CA GLU A 15 -3.08 0.27 -8.90
C GLU A 15 -3.11 1.69 -9.51
N GLU A 16 -3.54 2.69 -8.73
CA GLU A 16 -3.73 4.08 -9.19
C GLU A 16 -2.42 4.87 -9.24
N GLU A 17 -1.60 4.79 -8.19
CA GLU A 17 -0.40 5.64 -8.02
C GLU A 17 0.89 4.93 -8.47
N PHE A 18 0.92 3.60 -8.49
CA PHE A 18 2.10 2.79 -8.86
C PHE A 18 1.77 1.70 -9.90
N PRO A 19 1.11 2.04 -11.02
CA PRO A 19 0.54 1.05 -11.95
C PRO A 19 1.58 0.07 -12.49
N ASP A 20 2.80 0.53 -12.82
CA ASP A 20 3.86 -0.35 -13.34
C ASP A 20 4.26 -1.44 -12.33
N VAL A 21 4.29 -1.10 -11.05
CA VAL A 21 4.59 -2.04 -9.96
C VAL A 21 3.42 -2.98 -9.75
N TYR A 22 2.20 -2.46 -9.75
CA TYR A 22 0.98 -3.27 -9.65
C TYR A 22 0.94 -4.35 -10.71
N TRP A 23 1.09 -3.99 -11.98
CA TRP A 23 1.05 -4.93 -13.10
C TRP A 23 2.21 -5.93 -13.04
N ARG A 24 3.43 -5.48 -12.71
CA ARG A 24 4.58 -6.36 -12.51
C ARG A 24 4.33 -7.40 -11.41
N TYR A 25 3.81 -6.99 -10.25
CA TYR A 25 3.47 -7.93 -9.18
C TYR A 25 2.32 -8.86 -9.56
N GLN A 26 1.34 -8.39 -10.32
CA GLN A 26 0.25 -9.23 -10.80
C GLN A 26 0.75 -10.30 -11.78
N GLU A 27 1.58 -9.92 -12.76
CA GLU A 27 2.18 -10.84 -13.74
C GLU A 27 3.08 -11.89 -13.09
N LEU A 28 3.82 -11.49 -12.05
CA LEU A 28 4.69 -12.40 -11.29
C LEU A 28 3.93 -13.22 -10.24
N SER A 29 2.61 -13.07 -10.10
CA SER A 29 1.80 -13.69 -9.03
C SER A 29 2.32 -13.38 -7.62
N LEU A 30 2.90 -12.19 -7.44
CA LEU A 30 3.43 -11.70 -6.16
C LEU A 30 2.49 -10.71 -5.46
N LEU A 31 1.47 -10.19 -6.16
CA LEU A 31 0.64 -9.10 -5.69
C LEU A 31 0.05 -9.31 -4.29
N ASP A 32 -0.49 -10.50 -4.00
CA ASP A 32 -1.09 -10.76 -2.67
C ASP A 32 -0.03 -10.84 -1.57
N ALA A 33 1.14 -11.42 -1.85
CA ALA A 33 2.24 -11.48 -0.88
C ALA A 33 2.84 -10.09 -0.63
N GLU A 34 3.02 -9.30 -1.69
CA GLU A 34 3.55 -7.94 -1.60
C GLU A 34 2.57 -7.00 -0.91
N LEU A 35 1.26 -7.15 -1.10
CA LEU A 35 0.26 -6.37 -0.36
C LEU A 35 0.33 -6.64 1.15
N VAL A 36 0.65 -7.88 1.57
CA VAL A 36 0.89 -8.18 2.99
C VAL A 36 2.15 -7.47 3.51
N ASN A 37 3.24 -7.48 2.73
CA ASN A 37 4.48 -6.79 3.09
C ASN A 37 4.30 -5.26 3.16
N ILE A 38 3.59 -4.69 2.18
CA ILE A 38 3.22 -3.27 2.15
C ILE A 38 2.35 -2.91 3.36
N GLN A 39 1.35 -3.74 3.69
CA GLN A 39 0.50 -3.52 4.86
C GLN A 39 1.30 -3.56 6.16
N LEU A 40 2.28 -4.46 6.27
CA LEU A 40 3.21 -4.50 7.41
C LEU A 40 4.04 -3.23 7.52
N HIS A 41 4.55 -2.71 6.39
CA HIS A 41 5.33 -1.48 6.33
C HIS A 41 4.49 -0.24 6.69
N CYS A 42 3.26 -0.17 6.19
CA CYS A 42 2.34 0.96 6.42
C CYS A 42 1.65 0.93 7.79
N ARG A 43 1.90 -0.09 8.64
CA ARG A 43 1.17 -0.29 9.90
C ARG A 43 1.22 0.94 10.81
N GLN A 44 2.37 1.60 10.91
CA GLN A 44 2.51 2.80 11.74
C GLN A 44 1.57 3.92 11.27
N VAL A 45 1.43 4.13 9.95
CA VAL A 45 0.52 5.13 9.39
C VAL A 45 -0.94 4.78 9.70
N PHE A 46 -1.31 3.51 9.55
CA PHE A 46 -2.67 3.05 9.90
C PHE A 46 -2.99 3.23 11.39
N ASP A 47 -2.02 2.97 12.28
CA ASP A 47 -2.21 3.03 13.72
C ASP A 47 -2.21 4.48 14.23
N GLU A 48 -1.38 5.37 13.67
CA GLU A 48 -1.23 6.75 14.15
C GLU A 48 -2.28 7.71 13.59
N LEU A 49 -2.69 7.56 12.33
CA LEU A 49 -3.57 8.53 11.67
C LEU A 49 -5.05 8.19 11.73
N SER A 50 -5.41 7.00 12.24
CA SER A 50 -6.73 6.38 12.06
C SER A 50 -7.06 6.16 10.58
N PHE A 51 -7.57 4.97 10.24
CA PHE A 51 -7.96 4.67 8.86
C PHE A 51 -9.11 5.59 8.41
N ASP A 52 -8.83 6.43 7.41
CA ASP A 52 -9.79 7.36 6.80
C ASP A 52 -9.45 7.52 5.31
N GLU A 53 -10.13 6.77 4.45
CA GLU A 53 -9.87 6.75 3.01
C GLU A 53 -10.29 8.04 2.29
N ASP A 54 -11.16 8.86 2.88
CA ASP A 54 -11.59 10.15 2.34
C ASP A 54 -10.63 11.29 2.72
N ASN A 55 -9.75 11.06 3.69
CA ASN A 55 -8.77 12.03 4.15
C ASN A 55 -7.55 12.07 3.24
N ARG A 56 -7.37 13.19 2.53
CA ARG A 56 -6.22 13.40 1.64
C ARG A 56 -4.87 13.32 2.35
N PHE A 57 -4.78 13.72 3.62
CA PHE A 57 -3.54 13.58 4.40
C PHE A 57 -3.21 12.11 4.67
N PHE A 58 -4.24 11.31 4.96
CA PHE A 58 -4.09 9.86 5.13
C PHE A 58 -3.63 9.21 3.82
N ALA A 59 -4.26 9.58 2.70
CA ALA A 59 -3.87 9.10 1.38
C ALA A 59 -2.40 9.43 1.05
N TYR A 60 -1.97 10.69 1.23
CA TYR A 60 -0.58 11.07 0.98
C TYR A 60 0.41 10.33 1.90
N ALA A 61 0.06 10.12 3.17
CA ALA A 61 0.92 9.39 4.09
C ALA A 61 1.08 7.92 3.68
N ILE A 62 0.00 7.26 3.25
CA ILE A 62 0.05 5.89 2.74
C ILE A 62 0.83 5.81 1.42
N THR A 63 0.57 6.70 0.46
CA THR A 63 1.32 6.76 -0.80
C THR A 63 2.82 6.95 -0.56
N GLY A 64 3.19 7.82 0.38
CA GLY A 64 4.59 8.03 0.80
C GLY A 64 5.22 6.76 1.39
N ALA A 65 4.54 6.10 2.31
CA ALA A 65 5.02 4.85 2.91
C ALA A 65 5.16 3.71 1.87
N ILE A 66 4.27 3.62 0.89
CA ILE A 66 4.39 2.67 -0.21
C ILE A 66 5.63 2.99 -1.06
N ALA A 67 5.85 4.27 -1.40
CA ALA A 67 7.03 4.67 -2.16
C ALA A 67 8.34 4.34 -1.43
N GLU A 68 8.38 4.52 -0.10
CA GLU A 68 9.52 4.12 0.74
C GLU A 68 9.75 2.61 0.70
N TYR A 69 8.69 1.80 0.86
CA TYR A 69 8.78 0.34 0.74
C TYR A 69 9.36 -0.09 -0.62
N LEU A 70 8.84 0.48 -1.71
CA LEU A 70 9.28 0.14 -3.07
C LEU A 70 10.74 0.53 -3.31
N ALA A 71 11.18 1.69 -2.82
CA ALA A 71 12.56 2.13 -2.93
C ALA A 71 13.54 1.19 -2.19
N LEU A 72 13.12 0.55 -1.09
CA LEU A 72 13.92 -0.45 -0.38
C LEU A 72 14.12 -1.75 -1.17
N GLN A 73 13.28 -2.04 -2.17
CA GLN A 73 13.36 -3.26 -2.99
C GLN A 73 14.29 -3.09 -4.21
N GLU A 74 14.65 -1.86 -4.56
CA GLU A 74 15.51 -1.54 -5.72
C GLU A 74 17.01 -1.42 -5.36
N GLY A 75 17.37 -1.73 -4.11
CA GLY A 75 18.74 -1.66 -3.55
C GLY A 75 19.48 -2.99 -3.47
#